data_AF-E1YMB4-F1
#
_entry.id   AF-E1YMB4-F1
#
_cell.length_a   1.000
_cell.length_b   1.000
_cell.length_c   1.000
_cell.angle_alpha   90.00
_cell.angle_beta   90.00
_cell.angle_gamma   90.00
#
_symmetry.space_group_name_H-M   'P 1'
#
loop_
_entity.id
_entity.type
_entity.pdbx_description
1 polymer ?
#
loop_
_entity_poly.entity_id
_entity_poly.type
_entity_poly.pdbx_seq_one_letter_code
_entity_poly.pdbx_strand_id
1 'polypeptide(L)'
;MSLPNTSNKLYLLTAGERDENYFKKVRNLDIQSFYEQSNGGELIEYLRNEFKRKFDFIFIDSRTGITDIGGVCTIQLPDILVLFFIASDQSFNGIIKVAKKAYDVQKNWTIDRQGLASIPVASRFDFNSEYETAKYWINRFASQLNDIYGRWLPVQSNTSLEDLVQKQIDMLMNTKLPYIPYFSFDEKMPVFEEKHNPGGLKYAYENIAALIANNLEDADQLINDRDTYIRKAAERPQATSKGGDLIMDNPSPSMPADEYIESEGFRLFLDETIRQNACNAVELFLKDNKPIKNAQLNAIPPAIQARGFSGLKDLIENQKGKDTKPENKAFWEFLNNIILAQPGSEFSLRQIIQNELKAHNLLTEETMSHDKIEQKKIRKANKAIVDEVLNHSIAIYFEHFNSHYFYITKQGAVS
;
A
#
# COMPACT_ATOMS: atom_id res chain seq x y z
N MET A 1 -3.56 -20.59 17.93
CA MET A 1 -3.77 -20.27 19.36
C MET A 1 -5.21 -20.57 19.75
N SER A 2 -5.49 -20.84 21.03
CA SER A 2 -6.87 -20.92 21.53
C SER A 2 -7.43 -19.50 21.75
N LEU A 3 -8.71 -19.28 21.50
CA LEU A 3 -9.38 -18.02 21.81
C LEU A 3 -9.80 -17.98 23.30
N PRO A 4 -9.60 -16.85 24.02
CA PRO A 4 -9.97 -16.75 25.43
C PRO A 4 -11.43 -17.14 25.68
N ASN A 5 -11.67 -17.89 26.76
CA ASN A 5 -13.00 -18.35 27.19
C ASN A 5 -13.79 -19.21 26.17
N THR A 6 -13.13 -19.81 25.18
CA THR A 6 -13.78 -20.73 24.21
C THR A 6 -12.94 -21.98 23.93
N SER A 7 -13.57 -23.01 23.35
CA SER A 7 -12.89 -24.15 22.74
C SER A 7 -12.35 -23.88 21.32
N ASN A 8 -12.61 -22.69 20.77
CA ASN A 8 -12.32 -22.36 19.38
C ASN A 8 -10.84 -21.98 19.19
N LYS A 9 -10.32 -22.24 17.98
CA LYS A 9 -8.93 -21.97 17.60
C LYS A 9 -8.85 -20.82 16.61
N LEU A 10 -8.05 -19.81 16.96
CA LEU A 10 -7.58 -18.81 16.00
C LEU A 10 -6.30 -19.31 15.33
N TYR A 11 -6.28 -19.28 14.01
CA TYR A 11 -5.11 -19.56 13.18
C TYR A 11 -4.60 -18.21 12.64
N LEU A 12 -3.28 -18.00 12.66
CA LEU A 12 -2.65 -16.76 12.25
C LEU A 12 -1.72 -17.03 11.08
N LEU A 13 -2.03 -16.46 9.92
CA LEU A 13 -1.08 -16.28 8.83
C LEU A 13 -0.44 -14.90 9.00
N THR A 14 0.86 -14.85 9.29
CA THR A 14 1.60 -13.58 9.28
C THR A 14 1.81 -13.10 7.85
N ALA A 15 2.19 -11.84 7.67
CA ALA A 15 2.54 -11.26 6.36
C ALA A 15 3.80 -11.87 5.70
N GLY A 16 4.25 -13.05 6.13
CA GLY A 16 5.51 -13.69 5.79
C GLY A 16 6.44 -13.90 7.00
N GLU A 17 7.57 -14.56 6.74
CA GLU A 17 8.68 -14.71 7.68
C GLU A 17 9.52 -13.43 7.68
N ARG A 18 9.64 -12.76 8.83
CA ARG A 18 10.35 -11.48 8.97
C ARG A 18 11.86 -11.67 9.19
N ASP A 19 12.51 -12.42 8.30
CA ASP A 19 13.96 -12.56 8.26
C ASP A 19 14.66 -11.33 7.64
N GLU A 20 15.99 -11.30 7.64
CA GLU A 20 16.77 -10.21 7.02
C GLU A 20 16.47 -10.03 5.52
N ASN A 21 16.02 -11.10 4.85
CA ASN A 21 15.60 -11.07 3.45
C ASN A 21 14.13 -10.68 3.26
N TYR A 22 13.31 -10.51 4.29
CA TYR A 22 11.87 -10.26 4.18
C TYR A 22 11.55 -9.10 3.24
N PHE A 23 12.15 -7.94 3.48
CA PHE A 23 11.93 -6.74 2.65
C PHE A 23 12.45 -6.91 1.22
N LYS A 24 13.43 -7.80 0.99
CA LYS A 24 13.94 -8.16 -0.34
C LYS A 24 12.97 -9.13 -1.05
N LYS A 25 12.48 -10.17 -0.36
CA LYS A 25 11.44 -11.09 -0.85
C LYS A 25 10.18 -10.32 -1.26
N VAL A 26 9.72 -9.38 -0.43
CA VAL A 26 8.53 -8.55 -0.68
C VAL A 26 8.75 -7.54 -1.81
N ARG A 27 9.92 -6.89 -1.90
CA ARG A 27 10.23 -5.97 -3.02
C ARG A 27 10.38 -6.71 -4.36
N ASN A 28 10.86 -7.95 -4.34
CA ASN A 28 10.99 -8.79 -5.52
C ASN A 28 9.67 -9.48 -5.92
N LEU A 29 8.56 -9.27 -5.19
CA LEU A 29 7.26 -9.85 -5.50
C LEU A 29 6.53 -8.98 -6.54
N ASP A 30 6.81 -9.22 -7.82
CA ASP A 30 6.07 -8.63 -8.92
C ASP A 30 4.63 -9.20 -8.97
N ILE A 31 3.70 -8.47 -8.33
CA ILE A 31 2.27 -8.78 -8.35
C ILE A 31 1.66 -8.61 -9.74
N GLN A 32 2.19 -7.73 -10.61
CA GLN A 32 1.64 -7.57 -11.96
C GLN A 32 1.96 -8.79 -12.83
N SER A 33 3.23 -9.17 -12.95
CA SER A 33 3.63 -10.39 -13.68
C SER A 33 3.03 -11.67 -13.06
N PHE A 34 2.83 -11.71 -11.73
CA PHE A 34 2.12 -12.80 -11.08
C PHE A 34 0.68 -12.92 -11.61
N TYR A 35 -0.08 -11.83 -11.69
CA TYR A 35 -1.45 -11.86 -12.19
C TYR A 35 -1.55 -12.07 -13.71
N GLU A 36 -0.69 -11.41 -14.49
CA GLU A 36 -0.77 -11.38 -15.96
C GLU A 36 -0.11 -12.59 -16.64
N GLN A 37 0.99 -13.10 -16.09
CA GLN A 37 1.80 -14.16 -16.72
C GLN A 37 1.75 -15.50 -15.97
N SER A 38 1.36 -15.51 -14.69
CA SER A 38 1.44 -16.70 -13.81
C SER A 38 0.07 -17.17 -13.30
N ASN A 39 -1.03 -16.77 -13.95
CA ASN A 39 -2.42 -17.00 -13.52
C ASN A 39 -2.71 -16.61 -12.04
N GLY A 40 -2.00 -15.61 -11.50
CA GLY A 40 -2.01 -15.29 -10.07
C GLY A 40 -3.39 -14.97 -9.51
N GLY A 41 -4.27 -14.35 -10.32
CA GLY A 41 -5.66 -14.13 -9.96
C GLY A 41 -6.42 -15.44 -9.66
N GLU A 42 -6.21 -16.48 -10.47
CA GLU A 42 -6.82 -17.81 -10.27
C GLU A 42 -6.24 -18.51 -9.03
N LEU A 43 -4.93 -18.39 -8.78
CA LEU A 43 -4.31 -18.95 -7.57
C LEU A 43 -4.84 -18.27 -6.29
N ILE A 44 -5.00 -16.95 -6.30
CA ILE A 44 -5.58 -16.23 -5.16
C ILE A 44 -7.05 -16.62 -4.96
N GLU A 45 -7.84 -16.83 -6.01
CA GLU A 45 -9.20 -17.39 -5.88
C GLU A 45 -9.20 -18.82 -5.35
N TYR A 46 -8.27 -19.67 -5.79
CA TYR A 46 -8.14 -21.04 -5.28
C TYR A 46 -7.83 -21.03 -3.77
N LEU A 47 -6.85 -20.23 -3.34
CA LEU A 47 -6.48 -20.07 -1.93
C LEU A 47 -7.65 -19.50 -1.10
N ARG A 48 -8.35 -18.49 -1.62
CA ARG A 48 -9.57 -17.93 -1.02
C ARG A 48 -10.64 -19.00 -0.78
N ASN A 49 -10.89 -19.83 -1.79
CA ASN A 49 -11.89 -20.90 -1.72
C ASN A 49 -11.42 -22.09 -0.86
N GLU A 50 -10.13 -22.34 -0.72
CA GLU A 50 -9.57 -23.27 0.28
C GLU A 50 -9.77 -22.74 1.71
N PHE A 51 -9.48 -21.47 1.97
CA PHE A 51 -9.69 -20.86 3.29
C PHE A 51 -11.18 -20.86 3.67
N LYS A 52 -12.09 -20.46 2.75
CA LYS A 52 -13.54 -20.48 2.98
C LYS A 52 -14.14 -21.89 3.17
N ARG A 53 -13.41 -22.95 2.78
CA ARG A 53 -13.78 -24.35 3.09
C ARG A 53 -13.21 -24.86 4.42
N LYS A 54 -12.28 -24.11 5.04
CA LYS A 54 -11.56 -24.52 6.26
C LYS A 54 -11.89 -23.65 7.49
N PHE A 55 -12.42 -22.43 7.31
CA PHE A 55 -12.68 -21.47 8.39
C PHE A 55 -14.05 -20.79 8.24
N ASP A 56 -14.73 -20.56 9.37
CA ASP A 56 -16.01 -19.84 9.43
C ASP A 56 -15.86 -18.35 9.11
N PHE A 57 -14.76 -17.76 9.58
CA PHE A 57 -14.41 -16.35 9.44
C PHE A 57 -12.93 -16.19 9.09
N ILE A 58 -12.64 -15.27 8.17
CA ILE A 58 -11.29 -14.94 7.72
C ILE A 58 -11.14 -13.42 7.86
N PHE A 59 -10.32 -12.99 8.81
CA PHE A 59 -10.02 -11.57 9.01
C PHE A 59 -8.71 -11.20 8.32
N ILE A 60 -8.74 -10.16 7.50
CA ILE A 60 -7.59 -9.69 6.72
C ILE A 60 -7.23 -8.29 7.20
N ASP A 61 -6.33 -8.20 8.16
CA ASP A 61 -5.73 -6.92 8.53
C ASP A 61 -4.82 -6.44 7.39
N SER A 62 -5.10 -5.26 6.86
CA SER A 62 -4.38 -4.70 5.72
C SER A 62 -4.39 -3.17 5.80
N ARG A 63 -3.29 -2.57 5.32
CA ARG A 63 -3.18 -1.11 5.23
C ARG A 63 -4.22 -0.57 4.26
N THR A 64 -4.99 0.43 4.69
CA THR A 64 -5.99 1.13 3.87
C THR A 64 -5.33 1.78 2.65
N GLY A 65 -5.44 1.15 1.49
CA GLY A 65 -4.91 1.65 0.23
C GLY A 65 -5.25 0.74 -0.94
N ILE A 66 -5.52 1.34 -2.09
CA ILE A 66 -5.65 0.62 -3.38
C ILE A 66 -4.35 0.87 -4.14
N THR A 67 -3.32 0.13 -3.75
CA THR A 67 -2.16 -0.21 -4.59
C THR A 67 -2.42 -1.59 -5.20
N ASP A 68 -1.59 -2.03 -6.15
CA ASP A 68 -1.81 -3.29 -6.86
C ASP A 68 -1.70 -4.50 -5.92
N ILE A 69 -0.76 -4.45 -4.98
CA ILE A 69 -0.65 -5.41 -3.86
C ILE A 69 -1.80 -5.22 -2.85
N GLY A 70 -2.22 -3.98 -2.56
CA GLY A 70 -3.32 -3.67 -1.64
C GLY A 70 -4.69 -4.15 -2.15
N GLY A 71 -4.88 -4.20 -3.46
CA GLY A 71 -6.09 -4.68 -4.12
C GLY A 71 -6.41 -6.15 -3.82
N VAL A 72 -5.39 -6.98 -3.59
CA VAL A 72 -5.56 -8.38 -3.20
C VAL A 72 -6.35 -8.50 -1.89
N CYS A 73 -5.93 -7.75 -0.87
CA CYS A 73 -6.54 -7.77 0.47
C CYS A 73 -7.80 -6.90 0.61
N THR A 74 -7.92 -5.83 -0.18
CA THR A 74 -9.05 -4.87 -0.07
C THR A 74 -10.15 -5.08 -1.12
N ILE A 75 -9.89 -5.85 -2.19
CA ILE A 75 -10.83 -6.06 -3.30
C ILE A 75 -11.02 -7.56 -3.61
N GLN A 76 -9.95 -8.36 -3.76
CA GLN A 76 -10.11 -9.74 -4.22
C GLN A 76 -10.55 -10.71 -3.13
N LEU A 77 -9.79 -10.80 -2.04
CA LEU A 77 -10.04 -11.75 -0.97
C LEU A 77 -11.36 -11.51 -0.19
N PRO A 78 -11.76 -10.28 0.20
CA PRO A 78 -12.93 -10.10 1.06
C PRO A 78 -14.27 -10.43 0.37
N ASP A 79 -15.23 -10.92 1.15
CA ASP A 79 -16.66 -10.88 0.83
C ASP A 79 -17.32 -9.59 1.36
N ILE A 80 -16.78 -9.02 2.44
CA ILE A 80 -17.23 -7.78 3.09
C ILE A 80 -16.00 -6.94 3.44
N LEU A 81 -16.02 -5.64 3.14
CA LEU A 81 -14.94 -4.70 3.46
C LEU A 81 -15.33 -3.79 4.65
N VAL A 82 -14.62 -3.89 5.78
CA VAL A 82 -14.86 -3.00 6.94
C VAL A 82 -13.98 -1.77 6.82
N LEU A 83 -14.58 -0.58 6.88
CA LEU A 83 -13.95 0.70 6.58
C LEU A 83 -13.95 1.61 7.81
N PHE A 84 -12.87 1.55 8.58
CA PHE A 84 -12.65 2.42 9.74
C PHE A 84 -12.21 3.83 9.31
N PHE A 85 -12.87 4.87 9.82
CA PHE A 85 -12.53 6.27 9.55
C PHE A 85 -12.76 7.16 10.79
N ILE A 86 -12.05 8.28 10.87
CA ILE A 86 -12.27 9.31 11.90
C ILE A 86 -13.04 10.51 11.34
N ALA A 87 -13.53 11.39 12.21
CA ALA A 87 -14.19 12.64 11.82
C ALA A 87 -13.21 13.70 11.27
N SER A 88 -12.71 13.45 10.06
CA SER A 88 -11.95 14.42 9.27
C SER A 88 -12.21 14.20 7.78
N ASP A 89 -12.17 15.29 7.00
CA ASP A 89 -12.39 15.24 5.54
C ASP A 89 -11.46 14.26 4.83
N GLN A 90 -10.18 14.20 5.21
CA GLN A 90 -9.22 13.29 4.58
C GLN A 90 -9.56 11.82 4.86
N SER A 91 -9.95 11.47 6.10
CA SER A 91 -10.28 10.09 6.47
C SER A 91 -11.59 9.65 5.85
N PHE A 92 -12.62 10.50 5.90
CA PHE A 92 -13.95 10.16 5.40
C PHE A 92 -14.02 10.10 3.87
N ASN A 93 -13.49 11.11 3.16
CA ASN A 93 -13.42 11.06 1.70
C ASN A 93 -12.46 9.96 1.20
N GLY A 94 -11.50 9.53 2.03
CA GLY A 94 -10.64 8.39 1.78
C GLY A 94 -11.45 7.09 1.67
N ILE A 95 -12.26 6.75 2.68
CA ILE A 95 -13.01 5.49 2.66
C ILE A 95 -14.12 5.46 1.58
N ILE A 96 -14.70 6.60 1.21
CA ILE A 96 -15.67 6.66 0.09
C ILE A 96 -14.99 6.29 -1.23
N LYS A 97 -13.80 6.84 -1.50
CA LYS A 97 -13.01 6.51 -2.71
C LYS A 97 -12.64 5.03 -2.76
N VAL A 98 -12.26 4.45 -1.62
CA VAL A 98 -11.94 3.02 -1.50
C VAL A 98 -13.18 2.15 -1.77
N ALA A 99 -14.29 2.41 -1.07
CA ALA A 99 -15.54 1.66 -1.20
C ALA A 99 -16.16 1.72 -2.61
N LYS A 100 -15.91 2.83 -3.33
CA LYS A 100 -16.30 2.98 -4.74
C LYS A 100 -15.42 2.13 -5.65
N LYS A 101 -14.10 2.34 -5.68
CA LYS A 101 -13.22 1.60 -6.59
C LYS A 101 -13.21 0.09 -6.31
N ALA A 102 -13.31 -0.35 -5.06
CA ALA A 102 -13.39 -1.78 -4.74
C ALA A 102 -14.66 -2.45 -5.29
N TYR A 103 -15.80 -1.74 -5.27
CA TYR A 103 -17.05 -2.19 -5.87
C TYR A 103 -17.00 -2.14 -7.40
N ASP A 104 -16.54 -1.02 -7.98
CA ASP A 104 -16.41 -0.85 -9.42
C ASP A 104 -15.45 -1.88 -10.05
N VAL A 105 -14.42 -2.33 -9.31
CA VAL A 105 -13.53 -3.41 -9.76
C VAL A 105 -14.21 -4.78 -9.67
N GLN A 106 -14.74 -5.20 -8.50
CA GLN A 106 -15.41 -6.51 -8.40
C GLN A 106 -16.58 -6.67 -9.37
N LYS A 107 -17.38 -5.61 -9.60
CA LYS A 107 -18.55 -5.63 -10.47
C LYS A 107 -18.21 -5.85 -11.95
N ASN A 108 -17.01 -5.47 -12.38
CA ASN A 108 -16.55 -5.59 -13.76
C ASN A 108 -15.61 -6.80 -13.97
N TRP A 109 -15.55 -7.74 -13.03
CA TRP A 109 -14.76 -8.97 -13.16
C TRP A 109 -15.49 -10.06 -13.94
N THR A 110 -14.70 -10.96 -14.52
CA THR A 110 -15.16 -12.17 -15.25
C THR A 110 -15.75 -13.24 -14.33
N ILE A 111 -15.48 -13.15 -13.01
CA ILE A 111 -16.11 -13.97 -11.98
C ILE A 111 -17.32 -13.20 -11.46
N ASP A 112 -18.52 -13.75 -11.65
CA ASP A 112 -19.78 -13.12 -11.23
C ASP A 112 -19.78 -12.88 -9.70
N ARG A 113 -19.64 -11.61 -9.34
CA ARG A 113 -19.79 -11.07 -7.99
C ARG A 113 -20.59 -9.78 -8.09
N GLN A 114 -21.59 -9.60 -7.23
CA GLN A 114 -22.53 -8.47 -7.28
C GLN A 114 -21.92 -7.12 -6.80
N GLY A 115 -20.60 -7.02 -6.77
CA GLY A 115 -19.81 -5.91 -6.25
C GLY A 115 -19.60 -5.98 -4.73
N LEU A 116 -18.48 -5.44 -4.26
CA LEU A 116 -18.09 -5.56 -2.85
C LEU A 116 -18.98 -4.68 -1.94
N ALA A 117 -19.64 -5.32 -0.98
CA ALA A 117 -20.31 -4.66 0.12
C ALA A 117 -19.30 -4.09 1.12
N SER A 118 -19.64 -3.00 1.82
CA SER A 118 -18.73 -2.39 2.79
C SER A 118 -19.46 -1.84 4.01
N ILE A 119 -18.88 -2.06 5.20
CA ILE A 119 -19.40 -1.54 6.48
C ILE A 119 -18.57 -0.29 6.86
N PRO A 120 -19.12 0.93 6.78
CA PRO A 120 -18.45 2.12 7.27
C PRO A 120 -18.52 2.18 8.80
N VAL A 121 -17.37 2.38 9.47
CA VAL A 121 -17.25 2.39 10.94
C VAL A 121 -16.60 3.69 11.41
N ALA A 122 -17.43 4.61 11.91
CA ALA A 122 -17.00 5.86 12.53
C ALA A 122 -16.22 5.55 13.82
N SER A 123 -14.92 5.79 13.80
CA SER A 123 -13.94 5.36 14.80
C SER A 123 -13.47 6.53 15.66
N ARG A 124 -13.26 6.27 16.95
CA ARG A 124 -12.99 7.31 17.97
C ARG A 124 -14.08 8.39 18.01
N PHE A 125 -15.33 8.00 17.76
CA PHE A 125 -16.45 8.93 17.56
C PHE A 125 -17.39 8.96 18.78
N ASP A 126 -17.34 10.08 19.52
CA ASP A 126 -18.10 10.30 20.74
C ASP A 126 -18.97 11.56 20.65
N PHE A 127 -20.09 11.55 21.36
CA PHE A 127 -21.07 12.64 21.48
C PHE A 127 -20.98 13.35 22.84
N ASN A 128 -20.29 12.77 23.83
CA ASN A 128 -20.26 13.29 25.20
C ASN A 128 -19.54 14.66 25.35
N SER A 129 -18.56 14.96 24.48
CA SER A 129 -17.72 16.16 24.58
C SER A 129 -18.19 17.33 23.71
N GLU A 130 -18.58 17.08 22.46
CA GLU A 130 -19.06 18.10 21.51
C GLU A 130 -20.30 17.62 20.73
N TYR A 131 -21.47 17.74 21.36
CA TYR A 131 -22.72 17.24 20.79
C TYR A 131 -23.05 17.80 19.40
N GLU A 132 -22.99 19.12 19.19
CA GLU A 132 -23.33 19.72 17.89
C GLU A 132 -22.27 19.42 16.81
N THR A 133 -20.98 19.32 17.15
CA THR A 133 -19.93 18.89 16.22
C THR A 133 -20.12 17.43 15.80
N ALA A 134 -20.41 16.53 16.75
CA ALA A 134 -20.72 15.13 16.46
C ALA A 134 -22.02 15.00 15.63
N LYS A 135 -23.05 15.80 15.93
CA LYS A 135 -24.30 15.86 15.19
C LYS A 135 -24.14 16.39 13.76
N TYR A 136 -23.28 17.38 13.53
CA TYR A 136 -22.89 17.79 12.17
C TYR A 136 -22.24 16.63 11.41
N TRP A 137 -21.24 15.98 12.02
CA TRP A 137 -20.50 14.90 11.36
C TRP A 137 -21.35 13.66 11.07
N ILE A 138 -22.21 13.20 11.99
CA ILE A 138 -23.05 11.99 11.77
C ILE A 138 -24.06 12.19 10.62
N ASN A 139 -24.66 13.38 10.52
CA ASN A 139 -25.54 13.76 9.41
C ASN A 139 -24.77 13.84 8.08
N ARG A 140 -23.56 14.41 8.11
CA ARG A 140 -22.65 14.45 6.95
C ARG A 140 -22.20 13.06 6.51
N PHE A 141 -21.99 12.14 7.44
CA PHE A 141 -21.64 10.75 7.11
C PHE A 141 -22.81 10.06 6.42
N ALA A 142 -23.99 10.02 7.03
CA ALA A 142 -25.17 9.36 6.46
C ALA A 142 -25.53 9.91 5.06
N SER A 143 -25.56 11.24 4.89
CA SER A 143 -25.86 11.87 3.59
C SER A 143 -24.84 11.59 2.46
N GLN A 144 -23.64 11.11 2.78
CA GLN A 144 -22.59 10.77 1.80
C GLN A 144 -22.25 9.27 1.74
N LEU A 145 -22.88 8.43 2.58
CA LEU A 145 -22.71 6.97 2.60
C LEU A 145 -23.84 6.21 1.87
N ASN A 146 -24.79 6.92 1.25
CA ASN A 146 -25.89 6.36 0.47
C ASN A 146 -25.44 5.25 -0.51
N ASP A 147 -24.39 5.51 -1.32
CA ASP A 147 -23.82 4.57 -2.30
C ASP A 147 -23.23 3.29 -1.68
N ILE A 148 -22.95 3.29 -0.37
CA ILE A 148 -22.36 2.17 0.37
C ILE A 148 -23.46 1.40 1.10
N TYR A 149 -24.32 2.10 1.85
CA TYR A 149 -25.43 1.48 2.58
C TYR A 149 -26.50 0.92 1.64
N GLY A 150 -26.82 1.60 0.53
CA GLY A 150 -27.82 1.15 -0.44
C GLY A 150 -27.50 -0.18 -1.17
N ARG A 151 -26.34 -0.78 -0.90
CA ARG A 151 -25.96 -2.12 -1.38
C ARG A 151 -26.44 -3.27 -0.49
N TRP A 152 -26.75 -2.99 0.79
CA TRP A 152 -26.99 -4.04 1.79
C TRP A 152 -27.94 -3.67 2.93
N LEU A 153 -28.10 -2.38 3.27
CA LEU A 153 -29.08 -1.93 4.26
C LEU A 153 -30.48 -1.91 3.63
N PRO A 154 -31.46 -2.71 4.09
CA PRO A 154 -32.76 -2.79 3.43
C PRO A 154 -33.53 -1.46 3.44
N VAL A 155 -34.10 -1.09 2.29
CA VAL A 155 -34.93 0.12 2.11
C VAL A 155 -36.29 -0.32 1.60
N GLN A 156 -37.37 0.23 2.15
CA GLN A 156 -38.73 -0.11 1.70
C GLN A 156 -39.08 0.70 0.46
N SER A 157 -39.91 0.14 -0.42
CA SER A 157 -40.50 0.91 -1.52
C SER A 157 -41.29 2.09 -0.95
N ASN A 158 -40.93 3.32 -1.35
CA ASN A 158 -41.45 4.59 -0.84
C ASN A 158 -40.89 5.11 0.50
N THR A 159 -39.77 4.58 1.02
CA THR A 159 -39.01 5.28 2.09
C THR A 159 -38.58 6.69 1.62
N SER A 160 -38.79 7.73 2.45
CA SER A 160 -38.37 9.09 2.08
C SER A 160 -36.85 9.28 2.19
N LEU A 161 -36.31 10.35 1.60
CA LEU A 161 -34.87 10.66 1.74
C LEU A 161 -34.49 10.98 3.19
N GLU A 162 -35.41 11.55 3.97
CA GLU A 162 -35.20 11.85 5.39
C GLU A 162 -35.16 10.57 6.23
N ASP A 163 -36.11 9.65 6.02
CA ASP A 163 -36.12 8.32 6.66
C ASP A 163 -34.89 7.49 6.27
N LEU A 164 -34.47 7.55 5.00
CA LEU A 164 -33.29 6.86 4.48
C LEU A 164 -32.00 7.35 5.15
N VAL A 165 -31.87 8.67 5.34
CA VAL A 165 -30.71 9.27 6.04
C VAL A 165 -30.78 8.96 7.53
N GLN A 166 -31.95 9.02 8.17
CA GLN A 166 -32.11 8.66 9.58
C GLN A 166 -31.74 7.20 9.84
N LYS A 167 -32.21 6.25 9.01
CA LYS A 167 -31.85 4.82 9.12
C LYS A 167 -30.34 4.57 8.98
N GLN A 168 -29.64 5.39 8.18
CA GLN A 168 -28.18 5.36 8.08
C GLN A 168 -27.48 5.99 9.29
N ILE A 169 -28.05 7.05 9.89
CA ILE A 169 -27.60 7.59 11.18
C ILE A 169 -27.74 6.51 12.27
N ASP A 170 -28.90 5.84 12.36
CA ASP A 170 -29.16 4.80 13.36
C ASP A 170 -28.22 3.60 13.21
N MET A 171 -27.91 3.21 11.97
CA MET A 171 -26.90 2.19 11.67
C MET A 171 -25.49 2.64 12.10
N LEU A 172 -25.06 3.85 11.71
CA LEU A 172 -23.77 4.42 12.16
C LEU A 172 -23.68 4.54 13.68
N MET A 173 -24.77 4.87 14.37
CA MET A 173 -24.83 4.99 15.82
C MET A 173 -24.70 3.64 16.52
N ASN A 174 -25.14 2.56 15.89
CA ASN A 174 -24.94 1.19 16.38
C ASN A 174 -23.56 0.61 16.02
N THR A 175 -22.90 1.05 14.94
CA THR A 175 -21.58 0.53 14.54
C THR A 175 -20.39 1.40 14.96
N LYS A 176 -20.58 2.66 15.38
CA LYS A 176 -19.47 3.55 15.77
C LYS A 176 -18.64 2.99 16.92
N LEU A 177 -17.31 3.15 16.84
CA LEU A 177 -16.40 2.86 17.94
C LEU A 177 -16.14 4.14 18.75
N PRO A 178 -16.62 4.27 19.99
CA PRO A 178 -16.33 5.42 20.85
C PRO A 178 -14.84 5.48 21.23
N TYR A 179 -14.33 6.66 21.59
CA TYR A 179 -13.00 6.77 22.18
C TYR A 179 -13.07 6.61 23.70
N ILE A 180 -12.55 5.50 24.21
CA ILE A 180 -12.53 5.20 25.66
C ILE A 180 -11.06 5.13 26.12
N PRO A 181 -10.53 6.16 26.81
CA PRO A 181 -9.12 6.22 27.21
C PRO A 181 -8.64 5.03 28.06
N TYR A 182 -9.52 4.42 28.85
CA TYR A 182 -9.20 3.25 29.69
C TYR A 182 -8.63 2.06 28.89
N PHE A 183 -9.15 1.87 27.66
CA PHE A 183 -8.73 0.83 26.72
C PHE A 183 -7.64 1.29 25.72
N SER A 184 -7.05 2.46 25.94
CA SER A 184 -5.94 2.99 25.10
C SER A 184 -4.56 2.71 25.70
N PHE A 185 -4.49 1.92 26.78
CA PHE A 185 -3.28 1.52 27.48
C PHE A 185 -3.33 0.02 27.81
N ASP A 186 -2.18 -0.63 27.75
CA ASP A 186 -2.00 -2.10 27.88
C ASP A 186 -2.72 -2.90 26.77
N GLU A 187 -2.55 -4.23 26.74
CA GLU A 187 -3.19 -5.13 25.76
C GLU A 187 -4.64 -5.50 26.15
N LYS A 188 -5.42 -4.50 26.62
CA LYS A 188 -6.79 -4.71 27.12
C LYS A 188 -7.76 -5.09 26.01
N MET A 189 -8.74 -5.92 26.36
CA MET A 189 -9.77 -6.43 25.45
C MET A 189 -11.18 -6.00 25.91
N PRO A 190 -11.75 -4.92 25.35
CA PRO A 190 -13.06 -4.40 25.76
C PRO A 190 -14.18 -5.43 25.76
N VAL A 191 -14.17 -6.38 24.82
CA VAL A 191 -15.18 -7.45 24.70
C VAL A 191 -15.22 -8.36 25.96
N PHE A 192 -14.10 -8.55 26.65
CA PHE A 192 -14.03 -9.36 27.88
C PHE A 192 -14.10 -8.52 29.16
N GLU A 193 -13.53 -7.31 29.16
CA GLU A 193 -13.44 -6.46 30.35
C GLU A 193 -14.63 -5.51 30.54
N GLU A 194 -15.26 -5.05 29.47
CA GLU A 194 -16.37 -4.11 29.55
C GLU A 194 -17.68 -4.82 29.97
N LYS A 195 -18.36 -4.21 30.94
CA LYS A 195 -19.75 -4.55 31.27
C LYS A 195 -20.66 -4.12 30.11
N HIS A 196 -21.85 -4.72 30.00
CA HIS A 196 -22.80 -4.31 28.97
C HIS A 196 -23.15 -2.81 29.09
N ASN A 197 -22.85 -2.06 28.04
CA ASN A 197 -22.95 -0.61 27.96
C ASN A 197 -23.28 -0.24 26.49
N PRO A 198 -24.48 0.27 26.18
CA PRO A 198 -24.84 0.68 24.80
C PRO A 198 -23.94 1.79 24.22
N GLY A 199 -23.28 2.59 25.06
CA GLY A 199 -22.27 3.56 24.66
C GLY A 199 -20.83 3.03 24.65
N GLY A 200 -20.64 1.72 24.84
CA GLY A 200 -19.34 1.06 25.01
C GLY A 200 -18.72 0.51 23.73
N LEU A 201 -17.44 0.14 23.81
CA LEU A 201 -16.74 -0.51 22.69
C LEU A 201 -17.26 -1.93 22.44
N LYS A 202 -17.55 -2.69 23.51
CA LYS A 202 -18.07 -4.05 23.44
C LYS A 202 -19.38 -4.15 22.66
N TYR A 203 -20.34 -3.27 22.95
CA TYR A 203 -21.64 -3.23 22.28
C TYR A 203 -21.49 -2.99 20.77
N ALA A 204 -20.61 -2.07 20.37
CA ALA A 204 -20.30 -1.82 18.97
C ALA A 204 -19.56 -3.00 18.30
N TYR A 205 -18.62 -3.66 18.99
CA TYR A 205 -17.97 -4.87 18.47
C TYR A 205 -18.95 -6.04 18.28
N GLU A 206 -19.87 -6.26 19.24
CA GLU A 206 -20.96 -7.25 19.09
C GLU A 206 -21.82 -6.95 17.85
N ASN A 207 -22.15 -5.67 17.63
CA ASN A 207 -22.97 -5.23 16.48
C ASN A 207 -22.25 -5.46 15.14
N ILE A 208 -20.97 -5.06 15.02
CA ILE A 208 -20.17 -5.28 13.81
C ILE A 208 -19.96 -6.78 13.56
N ALA A 209 -19.71 -7.57 14.61
CA ALA A 209 -19.58 -9.02 14.50
C ALA A 209 -20.87 -9.68 14.01
N ALA A 210 -22.04 -9.23 14.48
CA ALA A 210 -23.32 -9.75 14.02
C ALA A 210 -23.63 -9.39 12.56
N LEU A 211 -23.30 -8.17 12.10
CA LEU A 211 -23.41 -7.78 10.68
C LEU A 211 -22.58 -8.70 9.78
N ILE A 212 -21.35 -9.03 10.19
CA ILE A 212 -20.45 -9.93 9.44
C ILE A 212 -20.97 -11.39 9.51
N ALA A 213 -21.38 -11.86 10.68
CA ALA A 213 -21.88 -13.22 10.89
C ALA A 213 -23.22 -13.50 10.19
N ASN A 214 -24.09 -12.51 10.08
CA ASN A 214 -25.33 -12.56 9.31
C ASN A 214 -25.12 -12.21 7.83
N ASN A 215 -23.89 -12.03 7.35
CA ASN A 215 -23.56 -11.71 5.95
C ASN A 215 -24.31 -10.46 5.41
N LEU A 216 -24.56 -9.47 6.29
CA LEU A 216 -25.38 -8.28 6.04
C LEU A 216 -26.87 -8.55 5.69
N GLU A 217 -27.33 -9.80 5.75
CA GLU A 217 -28.74 -10.14 5.60
C GLU A 217 -29.56 -9.60 6.78
N ASP A 218 -30.79 -9.14 6.50
CA ASP A 218 -31.71 -8.53 7.47
C ASP A 218 -31.08 -7.42 8.34
N ALA A 219 -30.09 -6.68 7.84
CA ALA A 219 -29.25 -5.81 8.66
C ALA A 219 -30.00 -4.68 9.40
N ASP A 220 -31.22 -4.32 9.02
CA ASP A 220 -32.04 -3.38 9.76
C ASP A 220 -32.71 -3.97 11.01
N GLN A 221 -32.72 -5.30 11.17
CA GLN A 221 -33.01 -5.93 12.47
C GLN A 221 -32.00 -5.48 13.55
N LEU A 222 -30.76 -5.12 13.20
CA LEU A 222 -29.82 -4.55 14.19
C LEU A 222 -30.35 -3.24 14.82
N ILE A 223 -31.15 -2.48 14.08
CA ILE A 223 -31.79 -1.24 14.56
C ILE A 223 -33.10 -1.57 15.30
N ASN A 224 -33.89 -2.51 14.78
CA ASN A 224 -35.27 -2.77 15.23
C ASN A 224 -35.39 -3.80 16.38
N ASP A 225 -34.59 -4.87 16.35
CA ASP A 225 -34.47 -5.92 17.38
C ASP A 225 -33.03 -6.46 17.38
N ARG A 226 -32.14 -5.64 17.95
CA ARG A 226 -30.71 -5.97 18.10
C ARG A 226 -30.51 -7.36 18.66
N ASP A 227 -31.15 -7.70 19.77
CA ASP A 227 -30.80 -8.88 20.54
C ASP A 227 -31.25 -10.18 19.85
N THR A 228 -32.26 -10.13 18.98
CA THR A 228 -32.53 -11.22 18.03
C THR A 228 -31.52 -11.26 16.89
N TYR A 229 -31.03 -10.13 16.39
CA TYR A 229 -29.98 -10.10 15.37
C TYR A 229 -28.62 -10.66 15.86
N ILE A 230 -28.21 -10.31 17.09
CA ILE A 230 -27.03 -10.90 17.76
C ILE A 230 -27.23 -12.42 17.95
N ARG A 231 -28.45 -12.86 18.30
CA ARG A 231 -28.77 -14.28 18.50
C ARG A 231 -28.69 -15.07 17.18
N LYS A 232 -29.26 -14.55 16.09
CA LYS A 232 -29.15 -15.11 14.73
C LYS A 232 -27.68 -15.34 14.34
N ALA A 233 -26.82 -14.37 14.65
CA ALA A 233 -25.38 -14.45 14.41
C ALA A 233 -24.66 -15.52 15.25
N ALA A 234 -25.06 -15.69 16.52
CA ALA A 234 -24.48 -16.68 17.44
C ALA A 234 -24.90 -18.13 17.14
N GLU A 235 -26.06 -18.33 16.51
CA GLU A 235 -26.62 -19.64 16.16
C GLU A 235 -26.13 -20.20 14.79
N ARG A 236 -25.21 -19.50 14.12
CA ARG A 236 -24.67 -19.88 12.80
C ARG A 236 -23.93 -21.24 12.84
N PRO A 237 -24.23 -22.19 11.92
CA PRO A 237 -23.53 -23.48 11.85
C PRO A 237 -22.02 -23.35 11.56
N GLN A 238 -21.20 -24.17 12.24
CA GLN A 238 -19.75 -24.22 12.05
C GLN A 238 -19.32 -25.10 10.86
N ALA A 239 -18.25 -24.70 10.17
CA ALA A 239 -17.62 -25.44 9.08
C ALA A 239 -16.66 -26.54 9.58
N THR A 240 -16.73 -27.73 8.98
CA THR A 240 -15.93 -28.89 9.39
C THR A 240 -14.55 -28.89 8.70
N SER A 241 -13.54 -28.36 9.38
CA SER A 241 -12.18 -28.24 8.84
C SER A 241 -11.46 -29.58 8.61
N LYS A 242 -10.66 -29.65 7.53
CA LYS A 242 -9.65 -30.69 7.25
C LYS A 242 -8.35 -30.01 6.81
N GLY A 243 -7.21 -30.41 7.38
CA GLY A 243 -5.90 -29.75 7.19
C GLY A 243 -5.06 -30.31 6.04
N GLY A 244 -4.08 -29.52 5.59
CA GLY A 244 -3.08 -29.86 4.56
C GLY A 244 -2.39 -28.59 4.02
N ASP A 245 -1.08 -28.68 3.77
CA ASP A 245 -0.17 -27.57 3.43
C ASP A 245 0.26 -27.56 1.93
N LEU A 246 0.99 -26.53 1.46
CA LEU A 246 1.24 -26.24 0.03
C LEU A 246 2.69 -25.75 -0.28
N ILE A 247 3.15 -25.99 -1.52
CA ILE A 247 4.45 -25.54 -2.13
C ILE A 247 4.21 -25.25 -3.64
N MET A 248 4.98 -24.33 -4.28
CA MET A 248 4.78 -23.84 -5.69
C MET A 248 6.11 -23.45 -6.41
N ASP A 249 6.10 -23.39 -7.76
CA ASP A 249 7.18 -22.95 -8.69
C ASP A 249 6.59 -22.21 -9.96
N ASN A 250 7.41 -21.57 -10.83
CA ASN A 250 7.01 -20.66 -11.97
C ASN A 250 8.04 -20.72 -13.17
N PRO A 251 8.30 -19.77 -14.15
CA PRO A 251 7.78 -18.42 -14.55
C PRO A 251 7.66 -18.04 -16.09
N SER A 252 7.37 -16.75 -16.41
CA SER A 252 7.71 -15.94 -17.64
C SER A 252 6.85 -16.01 -18.93
N PRO A 253 6.74 -14.95 -19.79
CA PRO A 253 7.84 -14.18 -20.46
C PRO A 253 7.67 -12.62 -20.61
N SER A 254 8.45 -11.96 -21.50
CA SER A 254 8.91 -10.53 -21.44
C SER A 254 8.34 -9.47 -22.44
N MET A 255 8.51 -8.17 -22.11
CA MET A 255 8.07 -6.93 -22.83
C MET A 255 9.25 -6.10 -23.45
N PRO A 256 9.04 -5.11 -24.35
CA PRO A 256 10.07 -4.17 -24.87
C PRO A 256 10.43 -2.96 -23.96
N ALA A 257 11.51 -2.25 -24.29
CA ALA A 257 12.08 -1.18 -23.44
C ALA A 257 11.42 0.20 -23.59
N ASP A 258 11.07 0.61 -24.81
CA ASP A 258 10.42 1.90 -25.08
C ASP A 258 9.06 1.95 -24.36
N GLU A 259 8.32 0.84 -24.42
CA GLU A 259 7.05 0.60 -23.72
C GLU A 259 7.23 0.58 -22.20
N TYR A 260 8.34 0.03 -21.69
CA TYR A 260 8.69 0.13 -20.27
C TYR A 260 8.87 1.57 -19.81
N ILE A 261 9.50 2.46 -20.60
CA ILE A 261 9.70 3.88 -20.24
C ILE A 261 8.37 4.64 -20.13
N GLU A 262 7.32 4.23 -20.86
CA GLU A 262 5.98 4.83 -20.72
C GLU A 262 5.10 4.17 -19.63
N SER A 263 5.57 3.06 -19.04
CA SER A 263 4.79 2.23 -18.09
C SER A 263 4.69 2.80 -16.67
N GLU A 264 3.65 2.39 -15.93
CA GLU A 264 3.57 2.60 -14.47
C GLU A 264 4.68 1.89 -13.70
N GLY A 265 5.25 0.79 -14.23
CA GLY A 265 6.41 0.12 -13.64
C GLY A 265 7.63 1.04 -13.59
N PHE A 266 7.93 1.77 -14.67
CA PHE A 266 9.00 2.75 -14.67
C PHE A 266 8.69 3.98 -13.80
N ARG A 267 7.42 4.39 -13.68
CA ARG A 267 7.01 5.42 -12.69
C ARG A 267 7.29 4.98 -11.25
N LEU A 268 6.97 3.74 -10.89
CA LEU A 268 7.26 3.17 -9.58
C LEU A 268 8.78 3.02 -9.33
N PHE A 269 9.55 2.65 -10.35
CA PHE A 269 11.02 2.66 -10.28
C PHE A 269 11.58 4.05 -9.97
N LEU A 270 11.04 5.10 -10.59
CA LEU A 270 11.42 6.48 -10.33
C LEU A 270 11.05 6.93 -8.90
N ASP A 271 9.80 6.73 -8.49
CA ASP A 271 9.25 7.22 -7.22
C ASP A 271 9.72 6.43 -5.98
N GLU A 272 10.12 5.16 -6.11
CA GLU A 272 10.60 4.32 -5.00
C GLU A 272 12.09 3.98 -5.12
N THR A 273 12.53 3.29 -6.19
CA THR A 273 13.90 2.77 -6.29
C THR A 273 14.94 3.89 -6.49
N ILE A 274 14.70 4.80 -7.43
CA ILE A 274 15.54 5.96 -7.71
C ILE A 274 15.50 6.95 -6.54
N ARG A 275 14.31 7.24 -5.99
CA ARG A 275 14.15 8.01 -4.74
C ARG A 275 14.96 7.44 -3.59
N GLN A 276 14.85 6.14 -3.31
CA GLN A 276 15.53 5.55 -2.15
C GLN A 276 17.05 5.47 -2.36
N ASN A 277 17.54 5.25 -3.59
CA ASN A 277 18.97 5.37 -3.89
C ASN A 277 19.47 6.81 -3.70
N ALA A 278 18.70 7.83 -4.07
CA ALA A 278 19.05 9.23 -3.84
C ALA A 278 19.13 9.55 -2.35
N CYS A 279 18.15 9.13 -1.55
CA CYS A 279 18.16 9.28 -0.09
C CYS A 279 19.38 8.59 0.55
N ASN A 280 19.62 7.32 0.20
CA ASN A 280 20.76 6.55 0.73
C ASN A 280 22.12 7.18 0.35
N ALA A 281 22.24 7.74 -0.85
CA ALA A 281 23.47 8.41 -1.29
C ALA A 281 23.75 9.71 -0.51
N VAL A 282 22.70 10.49 -0.18
CA VAL A 282 22.81 11.65 0.72
C VAL A 282 23.29 11.23 2.10
N GLU A 283 22.67 10.21 2.69
CA GLU A 283 23.01 9.72 4.03
C GLU A 283 24.44 9.16 4.09
N LEU A 284 24.85 8.38 3.08
CA LEU A 284 26.20 7.86 2.96
C LEU A 284 27.25 8.97 2.84
N PHE A 285 26.98 10.03 2.08
CA PHE A 285 27.87 11.18 2.00
C PHE A 285 27.97 11.92 3.34
N LEU A 286 26.83 12.28 3.95
CA LEU A 286 26.76 13.10 5.17
C LEU A 286 27.21 12.35 6.44
N LYS A 287 27.26 11.02 6.41
CA LYS A 287 27.83 10.21 7.50
C LYS A 287 29.30 10.53 7.76
N ASP A 288 30.09 10.64 6.69
CA ASP A 288 31.55 10.76 6.75
C ASP A 288 32.05 12.17 6.31
N ASN A 289 31.16 13.05 5.82
CA ASN A 289 31.50 14.38 5.30
C ASN A 289 30.63 15.50 5.89
N LYS A 290 31.20 16.70 6.02
CA LYS A 290 30.45 17.90 6.42
C LYS A 290 29.52 18.39 5.31
N PRO A 291 28.38 19.03 5.64
CA PRO A 291 27.51 19.64 4.65
C PRO A 291 28.22 20.68 3.77
N ILE A 292 28.20 20.46 2.45
CA ILE A 292 28.56 21.45 1.43
C ILE A 292 27.55 22.60 1.35
N LYS A 293 27.97 23.71 0.73
CA LYS A 293 27.11 24.89 0.50
C LYS A 293 26.08 24.63 -0.60
N ASN A 294 24.86 25.13 -0.41
CA ASN A 294 23.73 25.04 -1.36
C ASN A 294 24.09 25.45 -2.79
N ALA A 295 25.05 26.36 -2.99
CA ALA A 295 25.52 26.76 -4.32
C ALA A 295 26.07 25.60 -5.18
N GLN A 296 26.62 24.55 -4.56
CA GLN A 296 27.09 23.35 -5.26
C GLN A 296 25.92 22.45 -5.69
N LEU A 297 24.92 22.26 -4.82
CA LEU A 297 23.69 21.52 -5.11
C LEU A 297 22.88 22.23 -6.22
N ASN A 298 22.70 23.54 -6.09
CA ASN A 298 21.94 24.37 -7.02
C ASN A 298 22.57 24.45 -8.42
N ALA A 299 23.83 24.05 -8.59
CA ALA A 299 24.47 23.94 -9.91
C ALA A 299 24.02 22.70 -10.69
N ILE A 300 23.48 21.67 -10.02
CA ILE A 300 23.15 20.38 -10.61
C ILE A 300 21.90 20.44 -11.52
N PRO A 301 20.72 20.96 -11.08
CA PRO A 301 19.53 20.98 -11.93
C PRO A 301 19.72 21.78 -13.24
N PRO A 302 20.34 22.98 -13.27
CA PRO A 302 20.59 23.70 -14.52
C PRO A 302 21.49 22.94 -15.50
N ALA A 303 22.47 22.18 -15.01
CA ALA A 303 23.35 21.38 -15.86
C ALA A 303 22.60 20.20 -16.50
N ILE A 304 21.71 19.54 -15.74
CA ILE A 304 20.83 18.48 -16.25
C ILE A 304 19.81 19.06 -17.25
N GLN A 305 19.17 20.18 -16.92
CA GLN A 305 18.20 20.85 -17.82
C GLN A 305 18.84 21.31 -19.14
N ALA A 306 20.11 21.74 -19.13
CA ALA A 306 20.79 22.20 -20.34
C ALA A 306 21.19 21.06 -21.29
N ARG A 307 21.75 19.95 -20.78
CA ARG A 307 22.36 18.87 -21.61
C ARG A 307 22.22 17.45 -21.04
N GLY A 308 21.20 17.19 -20.21
CA GLY A 308 20.92 15.87 -19.63
C GLY A 308 22.10 15.28 -18.85
N PHE A 309 22.31 13.96 -18.96
CA PHE A 309 23.47 13.29 -18.37
C PHE A 309 24.81 13.88 -18.82
N SER A 310 24.91 14.39 -20.06
CA SER A 310 26.15 15.01 -20.55
C SER A 310 26.47 16.33 -19.85
N GLY A 311 25.46 17.16 -19.57
CA GLY A 311 25.63 18.40 -18.81
C GLY A 311 26.07 18.15 -17.38
N LEU A 312 25.49 17.13 -16.72
CA LEU A 312 25.94 16.72 -15.39
C LEU A 312 27.37 16.15 -15.39
N LYS A 313 27.73 15.32 -16.38
CA LYS A 313 29.09 14.79 -16.52
C LYS A 313 30.11 15.93 -16.62
N ASP A 314 29.87 16.87 -17.51
CA ASP A 314 30.74 18.02 -17.73
C ASP A 314 30.86 18.88 -16.44
N LEU A 315 29.78 19.04 -15.67
CA LEU A 315 29.82 19.70 -14.36
C LEU A 315 30.69 18.97 -13.34
N ILE A 316 30.44 17.67 -13.12
CA ILE A 316 31.15 16.86 -12.12
C ILE A 316 32.66 16.82 -12.43
N GLU A 317 33.03 16.57 -13.68
CA GLU A 317 34.45 16.49 -14.10
C GLU A 317 35.15 17.86 -13.96
N ASN A 318 34.47 18.96 -14.27
CA ASN A 318 35.03 20.30 -14.06
C ASN A 318 35.24 20.62 -12.57
N GLN A 319 34.24 20.38 -11.72
CA GLN A 319 34.30 20.76 -10.31
C GLN A 319 35.28 19.90 -9.51
N LYS A 320 35.29 18.58 -9.74
CA LYS A 320 36.28 17.65 -9.16
C LYS A 320 37.74 18.05 -9.43
N GLY A 321 38.00 18.64 -10.60
CA GLY A 321 39.32 19.12 -11.00
C GLY A 321 39.68 20.56 -10.59
N LYS A 322 38.71 21.37 -10.12
CA LYS A 322 38.88 22.83 -9.95
C LYS A 322 38.51 23.39 -8.58
N ASP A 323 37.65 22.73 -7.80
CA ASP A 323 37.31 23.24 -6.47
C ASP A 323 38.49 23.06 -5.49
N THR A 324 38.85 24.15 -4.81
CA THR A 324 39.98 24.22 -3.89
C THR A 324 39.61 23.87 -2.45
N LYS A 325 38.34 23.60 -2.14
CA LYS A 325 37.86 23.27 -0.80
C LYS A 325 37.72 21.76 -0.61
N PRO A 326 38.31 21.17 0.45
CA PRO A 326 38.25 19.73 0.70
C PRO A 326 36.82 19.18 0.72
N GLU A 327 35.88 19.89 1.34
CA GLU A 327 34.49 19.42 1.51
C GLU A 327 33.73 19.40 0.17
N ASN A 328 33.89 20.44 -0.64
CA ASN A 328 33.31 20.50 -1.98
C ASN A 328 33.96 19.44 -2.89
N LYS A 329 35.28 19.28 -2.81
CA LYS A 329 36.00 18.29 -3.63
C LYS A 329 35.58 16.86 -3.30
N ALA A 330 35.43 16.53 -2.01
CA ALA A 330 34.91 15.24 -1.57
C ALA A 330 33.49 14.98 -2.11
N PHE A 331 32.61 15.99 -2.16
CA PHE A 331 31.28 15.87 -2.76
C PHE A 331 31.32 15.58 -4.27
N TRP A 332 32.17 16.29 -5.03
CA TRP A 332 32.29 16.05 -6.47
C TRP A 332 33.03 14.74 -6.80
N GLU A 333 33.95 14.29 -5.94
CA GLU A 333 34.53 12.94 -6.01
C GLU A 333 33.50 11.85 -5.67
N PHE A 334 32.60 12.08 -4.70
CA PHE A 334 31.48 11.20 -4.39
C PHE A 334 30.47 11.09 -5.55
N LEU A 335 30.00 12.21 -6.10
CA LEU A 335 29.09 12.20 -7.26
C LEU A 335 29.73 11.53 -8.49
N ASN A 336 31.03 11.74 -8.73
CA ASN A 336 31.77 11.01 -9.75
C ASN A 336 31.68 9.48 -9.55
N ASN A 337 31.75 8.99 -8.31
CA ASN A 337 31.82 7.56 -8.01
C ASN A 337 30.45 6.87 -8.12
N ILE A 338 29.35 7.57 -7.84
CA ILE A 338 27.99 7.01 -7.99
C ILE A 338 27.40 7.22 -9.40
N ILE A 339 27.71 8.34 -10.09
CA ILE A 339 27.11 8.67 -11.40
C ILE A 339 27.99 8.27 -12.61
N LEU A 340 29.33 8.43 -12.52
CA LEU A 340 30.22 8.38 -13.70
C LEU A 340 31.18 7.18 -13.74
N ALA A 341 31.63 6.68 -12.60
CA ALA A 341 32.64 5.62 -12.53
C ALA A 341 32.18 4.29 -13.16
N GLN A 342 33.09 3.58 -13.82
CA GLN A 342 32.88 2.22 -14.32
C GLN A 342 34.13 1.35 -14.04
N PRO A 343 34.01 0.23 -13.30
CA PRO A 343 32.84 -0.18 -12.53
C PRO A 343 32.44 0.89 -11.50
N GLY A 344 31.14 1.05 -11.28
CA GLY A 344 30.61 2.01 -10.31
C GLY A 344 30.68 1.47 -8.88
N SER A 345 30.42 2.33 -7.90
CA SER A 345 30.11 1.88 -6.53
C SER A 345 28.81 1.08 -6.48
N GLU A 346 28.58 0.33 -5.39
CA GLU A 346 27.31 -0.36 -5.11
C GLU A 346 26.07 0.55 -5.28
N PHE A 347 26.16 1.81 -4.86
CA PHE A 347 25.10 2.82 -4.98
C PHE A 347 25.01 3.48 -6.36
N SER A 348 25.66 2.93 -7.39
CA SER A 348 25.70 3.59 -8.70
C SER A 348 24.35 3.57 -9.40
N LEU A 349 23.85 4.76 -9.75
CA LEU A 349 22.59 4.97 -10.48
C LEU A 349 22.52 4.11 -11.76
N ARG A 350 23.64 3.99 -12.49
CA ARG A 350 23.74 3.15 -13.68
C ARG A 350 23.65 1.65 -13.36
N GLN A 351 24.26 1.20 -12.28
CA GLN A 351 24.20 -0.21 -11.87
C GLN A 351 22.77 -0.60 -11.44
N ILE A 352 22.06 0.32 -10.79
CA ILE A 352 20.66 0.15 -10.39
C ILE A 352 19.76 0.05 -11.62
N ILE A 353 19.87 0.98 -12.58
CA ILE A 353 19.18 0.89 -13.88
C ILE A 353 19.52 -0.40 -14.62
N GLN A 354 20.78 -0.85 -14.59
CA GLN A 354 21.19 -2.13 -15.20
C GLN A 354 20.65 -3.37 -14.48
N ASN A 355 20.32 -3.27 -13.20
CA ASN A 355 19.68 -4.36 -12.45
C ASN A 355 18.17 -4.38 -12.74
N GLU A 356 17.53 -3.21 -12.79
CA GLU A 356 16.11 -3.04 -13.12
C GLU A 356 15.79 -3.60 -14.52
N LEU A 357 16.55 -3.15 -15.53
CA LEU A 357 16.39 -3.60 -16.91
C LEU A 357 16.74 -5.08 -17.11
N LYS A 358 17.49 -5.70 -16.18
CA LYS A 358 17.66 -7.16 -16.16
C LYS A 358 16.47 -7.87 -15.52
N ALA A 359 15.92 -7.35 -14.43
CA ALA A 359 14.75 -7.93 -13.77
C ALA A 359 13.54 -8.02 -14.71
N HIS A 360 13.33 -6.99 -15.54
CA HIS A 360 12.28 -6.97 -16.57
C HIS A 360 12.68 -7.65 -17.90
N ASN A 361 13.83 -8.34 -17.97
CA ASN A 361 14.36 -9.01 -19.17
C ASN A 361 14.62 -8.10 -20.39
N LEU A 362 14.80 -6.79 -20.16
CA LEU A 362 15.00 -5.76 -21.19
C LEU A 362 16.46 -5.69 -21.71
N LEU A 363 17.42 -6.33 -21.04
CA LEU A 363 18.80 -6.47 -21.51
C LEU A 363 19.08 -7.92 -21.95
N THR A 364 19.46 -8.11 -23.22
CA THR A 364 19.79 -9.44 -23.75
C THR A 364 21.07 -9.99 -23.13
N GLU A 365 21.10 -11.27 -22.74
CA GLU A 365 22.34 -11.85 -22.20
C GLU A 365 23.42 -12.05 -23.27
N GLU A 366 24.67 -11.73 -22.93
CA GLU A 366 25.82 -11.90 -23.83
C GLU A 366 26.18 -13.38 -24.09
N THR A 367 25.75 -14.27 -23.20
CA THR A 367 25.88 -15.74 -23.26
C THR A 367 25.11 -16.37 -24.42
N MET A 368 24.11 -15.67 -24.99
CA MET A 368 23.28 -16.19 -26.08
C MET A 368 24.00 -16.28 -27.42
N SER A 369 25.19 -15.70 -27.58
CA SER A 369 26.01 -15.86 -28.80
C SER A 369 27.47 -16.18 -28.49
N HIS A 370 28.04 -17.03 -29.33
CA HIS A 370 29.46 -17.42 -29.30
C HIS A 370 30.32 -16.54 -30.24
N ASP A 371 29.72 -15.66 -31.05
CA ASP A 371 30.45 -14.73 -31.91
C ASP A 371 30.81 -13.43 -31.16
N LYS A 372 32.09 -13.05 -31.22
CA LYS A 372 32.62 -11.80 -30.64
C LYS A 372 32.07 -10.54 -31.34
N ILE A 373 31.65 -10.61 -32.61
CA ILE A 373 31.03 -9.47 -33.29
C ILE A 373 29.59 -9.29 -32.78
N GLU A 374 28.84 -10.38 -32.62
CA GLU A 374 27.49 -10.36 -32.05
C GLU A 374 27.44 -9.98 -30.57
N GLN A 375 28.30 -10.54 -29.72
CA GLN A 375 28.47 -10.08 -28.33
C GLN A 375 28.75 -8.56 -28.25
N LYS A 376 29.54 -8.02 -29.20
CA LYS A 376 29.80 -6.58 -29.31
C LYS A 376 28.59 -5.77 -29.79
N LYS A 377 27.68 -6.35 -30.59
CA LYS A 377 26.38 -5.74 -30.91
C LYS A 377 25.46 -5.71 -29.67
N ILE A 378 25.32 -6.83 -28.96
CA ILE A 378 24.51 -6.95 -27.74
C ILE A 378 24.96 -5.92 -26.69
N ARG A 379 26.27 -5.84 -26.42
CA ARG A 379 26.86 -4.80 -25.53
C ARG A 379 26.51 -3.37 -25.95
N LYS A 380 26.47 -3.08 -27.26
CA LYS A 380 26.11 -1.75 -27.77
C LYS A 380 24.61 -1.47 -27.61
N ALA A 381 23.75 -2.46 -27.86
CA ALA A 381 22.29 -2.34 -27.71
C ALA A 381 21.90 -2.16 -26.23
N ASN A 382 22.34 -3.08 -25.36
CA ASN A 382 22.10 -2.99 -23.91
C ASN A 382 22.61 -1.66 -23.33
N LYS A 383 23.74 -1.14 -23.81
CA LYS A 383 24.23 0.18 -23.39
C LYS A 383 23.29 1.30 -23.81
N ALA A 384 22.72 1.27 -25.03
CA ALA A 384 21.82 2.33 -25.50
C ALA A 384 20.56 2.41 -24.61
N ILE A 385 19.92 1.27 -24.32
CA ILE A 385 18.74 1.20 -23.44
C ILE A 385 19.07 1.76 -22.03
N VAL A 386 20.21 1.37 -21.47
CA VAL A 386 20.68 1.87 -20.16
C VAL A 386 20.99 3.38 -20.20
N ASP A 387 21.58 3.89 -21.28
CA ASP A 387 21.85 5.33 -21.45
C ASP A 387 20.55 6.14 -21.60
N GLU A 388 19.52 5.56 -22.23
CA GLU A 388 18.21 6.18 -22.44
C GLU A 388 17.37 6.25 -21.17
N VAL A 389 17.24 5.14 -20.44
CA VAL A 389 16.55 5.08 -19.14
C VAL A 389 17.25 5.98 -18.11
N LEU A 390 18.58 6.09 -18.18
CA LEU A 390 19.38 7.01 -17.35
C LEU A 390 19.09 8.48 -17.65
N ASN A 391 18.88 8.87 -18.91
CA ASN A 391 18.49 10.25 -19.25
C ASN A 391 17.10 10.61 -18.71
N HIS A 392 16.16 9.67 -18.67
CA HIS A 392 14.85 9.88 -18.04
C HIS A 392 14.93 9.91 -16.51
N SER A 393 15.80 9.08 -15.90
CA SER A 393 15.90 8.96 -14.43
C SER A 393 16.68 10.08 -13.74
N ILE A 394 17.64 10.71 -14.43
CA ILE A 394 18.65 11.56 -13.78
C ILE A 394 18.11 12.85 -13.16
N ALA A 395 17.05 13.45 -13.71
CA ALA A 395 16.46 14.66 -13.15
C ALA A 395 15.79 14.37 -11.80
N ILE A 396 14.88 13.38 -11.80
CA ILE A 396 14.13 12.93 -10.61
C ILE A 396 15.07 12.43 -9.51
N TYR A 397 16.13 11.70 -9.86
CA TYR A 397 17.19 11.32 -8.92
C TYR A 397 17.75 12.53 -8.15
N PHE A 398 18.09 13.62 -8.85
CA PHE A 398 18.67 14.81 -8.21
C PHE A 398 17.63 15.71 -7.54
N GLU A 399 16.34 15.64 -7.92
CA GLU A 399 15.25 16.27 -7.16
C GLU A 399 15.08 15.61 -5.78
N HIS A 400 15.06 14.28 -5.73
CA HIS A 400 15.02 13.53 -4.48
C HIS A 400 16.31 13.72 -3.65
N PHE A 401 17.49 13.67 -4.29
CA PHE A 401 18.79 13.90 -3.63
C PHE A 401 18.82 15.28 -2.95
N ASN A 402 18.51 16.34 -3.69
CA ASN A 402 18.53 17.71 -3.15
C ASN A 402 17.48 17.92 -2.05
N SER A 403 16.30 17.31 -2.19
CA SER A 403 15.22 17.39 -1.19
C SER A 403 15.60 16.70 0.13
N HIS A 404 16.13 15.47 0.07
CA HIS A 404 16.55 14.72 1.25
C HIS A 404 17.77 15.35 1.94
N TYR A 405 18.72 15.85 1.13
CA TYR A 405 19.88 16.59 1.62
C TYR A 405 19.44 17.85 2.40
N PHE A 406 18.50 18.62 1.86
CA PHE A 406 17.95 19.80 2.53
C PHE A 406 17.18 19.45 3.80
N TYR A 407 16.44 18.34 3.81
CA TYR A 407 15.73 17.83 4.98
C TYR A 407 16.69 17.47 6.12
N ILE A 408 17.69 16.62 5.87
CA ILE A 408 18.69 16.23 6.89
C ILE A 408 19.46 17.45 7.40
N THR A 409 19.95 18.31 6.50
CA THR A 409 20.75 19.48 6.91
C THR A 409 19.94 20.59 7.59
N LYS A 410 18.60 20.60 7.47
CA LYS A 410 17.72 21.48 8.26
C LYS A 410 17.27 20.88 9.59
N GLN A 411 17.11 19.56 9.71
CA GLN A 411 16.95 18.93 11.01
C GLN A 411 18.24 19.00 11.83
N GLY A 412 19.39 19.01 11.16
CA GLY A 412 20.74 19.23 11.72
C GLY A 412 21.04 20.63 12.26
N ALA A 413 20.04 21.36 12.77
CA ALA A 413 20.27 22.48 13.70
C ALA A 413 20.58 21.95 15.12
N VAL A 414 21.47 20.94 15.20
CA VAL A 414 21.80 20.16 16.38
C VAL A 414 23.33 20.05 16.48
N SER A 415 23.89 20.91 17.33
CA SER A 415 25.26 20.89 17.84
C SER A 415 25.26 21.37 19.28
#